data_AF-A0A3A8PZB9-F1
#
_entry.id   AF-A0A3A8PZB9-F1
#
_cell.length_a   1.000
_cell.length_b   1.000
_cell.length_c   1.000
_cell.angle_alpha   90.00
_cell.angle_beta   90.00
_cell.angle_gamma   90.00
#
_symmetry.space_group_name_H-M   'P 1'
#
loop_
_entity.id
_entity.type
_entity.pdbx_description
1 polymer ?
#
loop_
_entity_poly.entity_id
_entity_poly.type
_entity_poly.pdbx_seq_one_letter_code
_entity_poly.pdbx_strand_id
1 'polypeptide(L)'
;MFSVIEKAPIVSEAVANVFRTFTPDDVQLFPVSIEGEAEPYFVVNATRVVDCIDEAKCREVQHYPVGEFPEFEGEYRWIYGLRIDPAKTGGAQVLRPRKFKTAFLVSEEVKAALEQVGNLGVSFERVTGPQEPWPPPLAH
;
A
#
# COMPACT_ATOMS: atom_id res chain seq x y z
N MET A 1 -12.48 1.98 18.11
CA MET A 1 -11.01 1.89 18.22
C MET A 1 -10.45 2.29 16.87
N PHE A 2 -9.89 3.49 16.74
CA PHE A 2 -9.14 3.86 15.54
C PHE A 2 -7.77 3.18 15.67
N SER A 3 -7.52 2.13 14.88
CA SER A 3 -6.17 1.57 14.83
C SER A 3 -5.26 2.62 14.22
N VAL A 4 -4.22 3.03 14.95
CA VAL A 4 -3.24 4.06 14.55
C VAL A 4 -2.44 3.64 13.31
N ILE A 5 -2.63 2.41 12.79
CA ILE A 5 -1.80 1.81 11.74
C ILE A 5 -2.43 1.90 10.34
N GLU A 6 -3.59 2.54 10.16
CA GLU A 6 -4.01 2.89 8.80
C GLU A 6 -3.32 4.18 8.34
N LYS A 7 -2.10 4.02 7.81
CA LYS A 7 -1.37 5.07 7.08
C LYS A 7 -2.08 5.34 5.74
N ALA A 8 -3.25 5.97 5.80
CA ALA A 8 -3.98 6.40 4.61
C ALA A 8 -3.18 7.52 3.92
N PRO A 9 -2.81 7.37 2.64
CA PRO A 9 -2.13 8.43 1.91
C PRO A 9 -2.99 9.69 1.84
N ILE A 10 -2.36 10.85 2.04
CA ILE A 10 -2.93 12.15 1.70
C ILE A 10 -2.27 12.58 0.39
N VAL A 11 -3.09 12.92 -0.60
CA VAL A 11 -2.61 13.16 -1.96
C VAL A 11 -3.17 14.46 -2.53
N SER A 12 -2.45 15.05 -3.47
CA SER A 12 -2.92 16.20 -4.24
C SER A 12 -4.07 15.80 -5.17
N GLU A 13 -4.78 16.80 -5.71
CA GLU A 13 -5.85 16.56 -6.67
C GLU A 13 -5.38 15.80 -7.93
N ALA A 14 -4.19 16.09 -8.45
CA ALA A 14 -3.65 15.40 -9.63
C ALA A 14 -3.50 13.89 -9.39
N VAL A 15 -3.02 13.50 -8.21
CA VAL A 15 -2.91 12.08 -7.80
C VAL A 15 -4.29 11.49 -7.52
N ALA A 16 -5.19 12.23 -6.87
CA ALA A 16 -6.57 11.78 -6.66
C ALA A 16 -7.28 11.48 -7.98
N ASN A 17 -7.02 12.26 -9.04
CA ASN A 17 -7.59 12.05 -10.37
C ASN A 17 -7.10 10.77 -11.04
N VAL A 18 -5.88 10.32 -10.76
CA VAL A 18 -5.42 8.99 -11.21
C VAL A 18 -6.32 7.90 -10.62
N PHE A 19 -6.56 7.91 -9.31
CA PHE A 19 -7.42 6.91 -8.69
C PHE A 19 -8.88 6.98 -9.17
N ARG A 20 -9.42 8.19 -9.39
CA ARG A 20 -10.77 8.36 -9.98
C ARG A 20 -10.88 7.74 -11.38
N THR A 21 -9.82 7.84 -12.16
CA THR A 21 -9.83 7.43 -13.57
C THR A 21 -9.61 5.93 -13.70
N PHE A 22 -8.63 5.38 -12.98
CA PHE A 22 -8.20 3.99 -13.16
C PHE A 22 -8.91 3.02 -12.22
N THR A 23 -9.26 3.43 -11.01
CA THR A 23 -9.70 2.51 -9.95
C THR A 23 -10.81 3.07 -9.06
N PRO A 24 -11.91 3.62 -9.63
CA PRO A 24 -12.96 4.26 -8.85
C PRO A 24 -13.65 3.30 -7.86
N ASP A 25 -13.69 1.99 -8.14
CA ASP A 25 -14.35 0.99 -7.30
C ASP A 25 -13.46 0.48 -6.15
N ASP A 26 -12.14 0.67 -6.26
CA ASP A 26 -11.18 0.17 -5.27
C ASP A 26 -10.76 1.25 -4.25
N VAL A 27 -11.18 2.50 -4.45
CA VAL A 27 -10.86 3.61 -3.54
C VAL A 27 -12.07 4.46 -3.14
N GLN A 28 -11.98 5.07 -1.97
CA GLN A 28 -12.76 6.24 -1.61
C GLN A 28 -11.81 7.43 -1.44
N LEU A 29 -12.22 8.59 -1.94
CA LEU A 29 -11.46 9.83 -1.87
C LEU A 29 -12.23 10.83 -1.02
N PHE A 30 -11.66 11.18 0.12
CA PHE A 30 -12.26 12.14 1.05
C PHE A 30 -11.55 13.47 0.91
N PRO A 31 -12.23 14.55 0.48
CA PRO A 31 -11.62 15.87 0.41
C PRO A 31 -11.24 16.34 1.82
N VAL A 32 -10.06 16.93 1.94
CA VAL A 32 -9.54 17.52 3.17
C VAL A 32 -8.88 18.86 2.87
N SER A 33 -8.93 19.77 3.84
CA SER A 33 -8.19 21.03 3.80
C SER A 33 -6.95 20.91 4.66
N ILE A 34 -5.81 21.40 4.16
CA ILE A 34 -4.55 21.46 4.89
C ILE A 34 -4.26 22.92 5.19
N GLU A 35 -3.98 23.25 6.44
CA GLU A 35 -3.64 24.62 6.83
C GLU A 35 -2.36 25.07 6.11
N GLY A 36 -2.40 26.24 5.47
CA GLY A 36 -1.29 26.79 4.70
C GLY A 36 -1.26 26.38 3.23
N GLU A 37 -2.09 25.43 2.81
CA GLU A 37 -2.22 25.01 1.40
C GLU A 37 -3.52 25.54 0.80
N ALA A 38 -3.44 26.18 -0.37
CA ALA A 38 -4.61 26.68 -1.09
C ALA A 38 -5.27 25.60 -1.96
N GLU A 39 -4.50 24.60 -2.38
CA GLU A 39 -4.96 23.53 -3.27
C GLU A 39 -5.71 22.42 -2.49
N PRO A 40 -6.68 21.74 -3.13
CA PRO A 40 -7.41 20.66 -2.48
C PRO A 40 -6.56 19.39 -2.34
N TYR A 41 -6.68 18.76 -1.17
CA TYR A 41 -6.07 17.46 -0.87
C TYR A 41 -7.13 16.40 -0.59
N PHE A 42 -6.74 15.14 -0.72
CA PHE A 42 -7.62 14.00 -0.53
C PHE A 42 -6.96 12.93 0.31
N VAL A 43 -7.70 12.40 1.29
CA VAL A 43 -7.35 11.11 1.91
C VAL A 43 -7.78 10.00 0.96
N VAL A 44 -6.85 9.10 0.65
CA VAL A 44 -7.12 7.90 -0.16
C VAL A 44 -7.35 6.71 0.76
N ASN A 45 -8.59 6.21 0.76
CA ASN A 45 -8.93 4.97 1.44
C ASN A 45 -9.06 3.85 0.40
N ALA A 46 -8.32 2.75 0.58
CA ALA A 46 -8.53 1.55 -0.23
C ALA A 46 -9.71 0.75 0.34
N THR A 47 -10.67 0.40 -0.51
CA THR A 47 -11.88 -0.34 -0.09
C THR A 47 -11.65 -1.85 -0.06
N ARG A 48 -10.59 -2.34 -0.72
CA ARG A 48 -10.26 -3.76 -0.84
C ARG A 48 -9.24 -4.16 0.23
N VAL A 49 -9.67 -5.00 1.18
CA VAL A 49 -8.79 -5.64 2.17
C VAL A 49 -8.69 -7.13 1.87
N VAL A 50 -7.47 -7.61 1.59
CA VAL A 50 -7.27 -8.94 0.99
C VAL A 50 -6.19 -9.74 1.72
N ASP A 51 -6.45 -11.03 1.98
CA ASP A 51 -5.47 -11.96 2.57
C ASP A 51 -4.57 -12.56 1.47
N CYS A 52 -3.63 -11.75 0.98
CA CYS A 52 -2.80 -12.06 -0.18
C CYS A 52 -1.31 -12.23 0.12
N ILE A 53 -0.86 -12.10 1.37
CA ILE A 53 0.57 -12.19 1.71
C ILE A 53 1.07 -13.62 1.49
N ASP A 54 2.21 -13.74 0.81
CA ASP A 54 2.95 -15.00 0.63
C ASP A 54 4.15 -14.98 1.58
N GLU A 55 3.90 -15.37 2.83
CA GLU A 55 4.89 -15.32 3.92
C GLU A 55 6.17 -16.10 3.58
N ALA A 56 6.05 -17.21 2.85
CA ALA A 56 7.19 -18.04 2.47
C ALA A 56 8.13 -17.36 1.46
N LYS A 57 7.65 -16.33 0.75
CA LYS A 57 8.45 -15.54 -0.20
C LYS A 57 8.90 -14.20 0.34
N CYS A 58 8.36 -13.75 1.47
CA CYS A 58 8.85 -12.55 2.14
C CYS A 58 10.30 -12.75 2.58
N ARG A 59 11.09 -11.67 2.59
CA ARG A 59 12.49 -11.74 3.04
C ARG A 59 12.60 -12.06 4.54
N GLU A 60 11.81 -11.37 5.33
CA GLU A 60 11.73 -11.57 6.78
C GLU A 60 10.35 -11.17 7.27
N VAL A 61 9.79 -11.98 8.16
CA VAL A 61 8.48 -11.75 8.78
C VAL A 61 8.65 -11.78 10.29
N GLN A 62 8.23 -10.68 10.93
CA GLN A 62 8.21 -10.54 12.38
C GLN A 62 6.76 -10.64 12.87
N HIS A 63 6.53 -11.59 13.76
CA HIS A 63 5.25 -11.82 14.42
C HIS A 63 5.23 -11.18 15.80
N TYR A 64 4.04 -10.84 16.29
CA TYR A 64 3.88 -10.48 17.70
C TYR A 64 4.08 -11.72 18.59
N PRO A 65 4.67 -11.56 19.80
CA PRO A 65 4.71 -12.64 20.79
C PRO A 65 3.29 -13.10 21.16
N VAL A 66 3.11 -14.42 21.29
CA VAL A 66 1.81 -15.01 21.62
C VAL A 66 1.36 -14.57 23.00
N GLY A 67 0.14 -14.04 23.10
CA GLY A 67 -0.49 -13.66 24.37
C GLY A 67 -0.07 -12.31 24.95
N GLU A 68 0.89 -11.61 24.34
CA GLU A 68 1.32 -10.28 24.81
C GLU A 68 0.50 -9.14 24.19
N PHE A 69 0.04 -9.31 22.94
CA PHE A 69 -0.69 -8.28 22.18
C PHE A 69 -1.98 -8.82 21.56
N PRO A 70 -3.05 -9.03 22.36
CA PRO A 70 -4.31 -9.59 21.87
C PRO A 70 -4.96 -8.79 20.74
N GLU A 71 -4.76 -7.47 20.72
CA GLU A 71 -5.31 -6.57 19.70
C GLU A 71 -4.68 -6.75 18.30
N PHE A 72 -3.52 -7.41 18.21
CA PHE A 72 -2.80 -7.71 16.97
C PHE A 72 -2.71 -9.22 16.70
N GLU A 73 -3.56 -10.02 17.33
CA GLU A 73 -3.57 -11.47 17.12
C GLU A 73 -3.77 -11.83 15.63
N GLY A 74 -2.81 -12.56 15.07
CA GLY A 74 -2.80 -12.95 13.65
C GLY A 74 -2.34 -11.84 12.68
N GLU A 75 -1.96 -10.66 13.17
CA GLU A 75 -1.31 -9.60 12.39
C GLU A 75 0.22 -9.73 12.41
N TYR A 76 0.86 -9.21 11.37
CA TYR A 76 2.31 -9.11 11.29
C TYR A 76 2.79 -7.84 11.99
N ARG A 77 3.78 -7.99 12.88
CA ARG A 77 4.45 -6.85 13.52
C ARG A 77 5.24 -6.05 12.49
N TRP A 78 5.99 -6.75 11.64
CA TRP A 78 6.77 -6.15 10.56
C TRP A 78 7.06 -7.15 9.46
N ILE A 79 7.23 -6.67 8.22
CA ILE A 79 7.67 -7.47 7.07
C ILE A 79 8.75 -6.70 6.33
N TYR A 80 9.89 -7.33 6.09
CA TYR A 80 10.88 -6.85 5.13
C TYR A 80 10.75 -7.63 3.82
N GLY A 81 10.87 -6.93 2.69
CA GLY A 81 10.74 -7.54 1.36
C GLY A 81 9.37 -8.20 1.16
N LEU A 82 8.30 -7.42 1.33
CA LEU A 82 6.92 -7.93 1.26
C LEU A 82 6.68 -8.66 -0.06
N ARG A 83 6.09 -9.84 0.01
CA ARG A 83 5.62 -10.59 -1.17
C ARG A 83 4.16 -10.99 -1.03
N ILE A 84 3.44 -10.92 -2.14
CA ILE A 84 2.05 -11.34 -2.24
C ILE A 84 1.89 -12.45 -3.27
N ASP A 85 0.82 -13.22 -3.13
CA ASP A 85 0.29 -14.10 -4.15
C ASP A 85 -0.71 -13.32 -5.02
N PRO A 86 -0.37 -13.00 -6.28
CA PRO A 86 -1.25 -12.25 -7.18
C PRO A 86 -2.58 -12.96 -7.44
N ALA A 87 -2.63 -14.30 -7.35
CA ALA A 87 -3.86 -15.05 -7.57
C ALA A 87 -4.91 -14.79 -6.47
N LYS A 88 -4.47 -14.32 -5.29
CA LYS A 88 -5.35 -14.02 -4.16
C LYS A 88 -5.88 -12.59 -4.15
N THR A 89 -5.43 -11.70 -5.04
CA THR A 89 -5.83 -10.28 -5.04
C THR A 89 -7.27 -10.08 -5.48
N GLY A 90 -7.87 -11.07 -6.14
CA GLY A 90 -9.23 -10.99 -6.66
C GLY A 90 -9.41 -9.91 -7.73
N GLY A 91 -8.33 -9.57 -8.44
CA GLY A 91 -8.34 -8.54 -9.50
C GLY A 91 -8.33 -7.10 -9.01
N ALA A 92 -8.21 -6.86 -7.70
CA ALA A 92 -8.12 -5.51 -7.15
C ALA A 92 -6.86 -4.79 -7.66
N GLN A 93 -7.06 -3.57 -8.14
CA GLN A 93 -6.02 -2.67 -8.65
C GLN A 93 -5.43 -1.81 -7.54
N VAL A 94 -6.20 -1.56 -6.46
CA VAL A 94 -5.73 -0.94 -5.21
C VAL A 94 -6.22 -1.78 -4.03
N LEU A 95 -5.33 -2.14 -3.10
CA LEU A 95 -5.71 -2.95 -1.94
C LEU A 95 -4.80 -2.74 -0.72
N ARG A 96 -5.30 -3.15 0.45
CA ARG A 96 -4.50 -3.35 1.66
C ARG A 96 -4.42 -4.84 2.03
N PRO A 97 -3.25 -5.36 2.41
CA PRO A 97 -3.14 -6.70 2.98
C PRO A 97 -3.87 -6.80 4.32
N ARG A 98 -4.65 -7.86 4.52
CA ARG A 98 -5.48 -8.06 5.73
C ARG A 98 -4.68 -8.05 7.04
N LYS A 99 -3.50 -8.68 7.03
CA LYS A 99 -2.66 -8.92 8.22
C LYS A 99 -1.48 -7.95 8.35
N PHE A 100 -1.29 -7.05 7.38
CA PHE A 100 -0.21 -6.06 7.40
C PHE A 100 -0.70 -4.71 6.88
N LYS A 101 -1.40 -3.99 7.76
CA LYS A 101 -2.16 -2.78 7.43
C LYS A 101 -1.30 -1.59 7.01
N THR A 102 0.00 -1.62 7.29
CA THR A 102 0.97 -0.60 6.87
C THR A 102 1.11 -0.50 5.34
N ALA A 103 0.95 -1.62 4.62
CA ALA A 103 1.13 -1.65 3.17
C ALA A 103 -0.09 -1.10 2.42
N PHE A 104 0.17 -0.29 1.39
CA PHE A 104 -0.81 0.18 0.41
C PHE A 104 -0.34 -0.27 -0.97
N LEU A 105 -1.06 -1.22 -1.57
CA LEU A 105 -0.64 -1.87 -2.80
C LEU A 105 -1.44 -1.32 -3.97
N VAL A 106 -0.75 -1.07 -5.08
CA VAL A 106 -1.33 -0.66 -6.35
C VAL A 106 -0.82 -1.58 -7.45
N SER A 107 -1.61 -1.77 -8.50
CA SER A 107 -1.17 -2.49 -9.69
C SER A 107 -0.09 -1.70 -10.46
N GLU A 108 0.57 -2.37 -11.41
CA GLU A 108 1.55 -1.72 -12.27
C GLU A 108 0.92 -0.62 -13.14
N GLU A 109 -0.32 -0.80 -13.60
CA GLU A 109 -1.02 0.22 -14.40
C GLU A 109 -1.28 1.50 -13.60
N VAL A 110 -1.77 1.36 -12.36
CA VAL A 110 -1.98 2.48 -11.45
C VAL A 110 -0.65 3.13 -11.07
N LYS A 111 0.38 2.33 -10.75
CA LYS A 111 1.74 2.83 -10.50
C LYS A 111 2.24 3.67 -11.67
N ALA A 112 2.14 3.17 -12.90
CA ALA A 112 2.61 3.88 -14.07
C ALA A 112 1.90 5.22 -14.24
N ALA A 113 0.58 5.26 -14.05
CA ALA A 113 -0.20 6.50 -14.09
C ALA A 113 0.19 7.49 -12.98
N LEU A 114 0.45 7.00 -11.77
CA LEU A 114 0.97 7.82 -10.66
C LEU A 114 2.35 8.41 -11.02
N GLU A 115 3.26 7.59 -11.55
CA GLU A 115 4.61 8.04 -11.94
C GLU A 115 4.58 9.13 -13.03
N GLN A 116 3.56 9.14 -13.92
CA GLN A 116 3.38 10.20 -14.90
C GLN A 116 3.01 11.56 -14.29
N VAL A 117 2.41 11.59 -13.10
CA VAL A 117 2.11 12.86 -12.40
C VAL A 117 3.41 13.55 -11.95
N GLY A 118 4.42 12.77 -11.57
CA GLY A 118 5.69 13.29 -11.03
C GLY A 118 5.57 13.85 -9.60
N ASN A 119 6.71 14.19 -8.99
CA ASN A 119 6.82 14.83 -7.68
C ASN A 119 6.00 14.20 -6.54
N LEU A 120 5.84 12.88 -6.55
CA LEU A 120 5.00 12.17 -5.58
C LEU A 120 5.61 12.10 -4.17
N GLY A 121 6.94 12.21 -4.05
CA GLY A 121 7.65 11.97 -2.80
C GLY A 121 7.55 10.51 -2.31
N VAL A 122 7.20 9.56 -3.19
CA VAL A 122 7.06 8.13 -2.87
C VAL A 122 8.08 7.29 -3.63
N SER A 123 8.40 6.12 -3.09
CA SER A 123 9.08 5.04 -3.80
C SER A 123 8.13 3.84 -3.90
N PHE A 124 8.23 3.11 -5.01
CA PHE A 124 7.48 1.86 -5.20
C PHE A 124 8.40 0.67 -5.02
N GLU A 125 7.97 -0.30 -4.21
CA GLU A 125 8.62 -1.60 -4.11
C GLU A 125 7.77 -2.64 -4.85
N ARG A 126 8.41 -3.41 -5.74
CA ARG A 126 7.76 -4.53 -6.39
C ARG A 126 7.56 -5.66 -5.38
N VAL A 127 6.30 -6.09 -5.19
CA VAL A 127 5.89 -7.15 -4.25
C VAL A 127 5.48 -8.46 -4.94
N THR A 128 5.67 -8.56 -6.25
CA THR A 128 5.39 -9.74 -7.08
C THR A 128 6.62 -10.17 -7.86
N GLY A 129 6.68 -11.44 -8.27
CA GLY A 129 7.82 -11.98 -8.99
C GLY A 129 9.08 -12.19 -8.11
N PRO A 130 10.24 -12.46 -8.73
CA PRO A 130 11.47 -12.72 -8.01
C PRO A 130 11.94 -11.49 -7.22
N GLN A 131 12.60 -11.75 -6.09
CA GLN A 131 13.20 -10.68 -5.30
C GLN A 131 14.51 -10.23 -5.92
N GLU A 132 14.71 -8.92 -6.02
CA GLU A 132 16.00 -8.38 -6.42
C GLU A 132 17.03 -8.62 -5.31
N PRO A 133 18.28 -8.98 -5.64
CA PRO A 133 19.33 -9.13 -4.65
C PRO A 133 19.55 -7.80 -3.91
N TRP A 134 19.91 -7.90 -2.62
CA TRP A 134 20.38 -6.74 -1.86
C TRP A 134 21.90 -6.83 -1.68
N PRO A 135 22.68 -5.77 -1.92
CA PRO A 135 22.27 -4.45 -2.42
C PRO A 135 21.83 -4.49 -3.90
N PRO A 136 20.99 -3.54 -4.35
CA PRO A 136 20.58 -3.44 -5.75
C PRO A 136 21.81 -3.29 -6.66
N PRO A 137 21.75 -3.77 -7.92
CA PRO A 137 22.83 -3.56 -8.89
C PRO A 137 23.14 -2.07 -9.04
N LEU A 138 24.42 -1.72 -9.15
CA LEU A 138 24.84 -0.34 -9.42
C LEU A 138 24.22 0.10 -10.76
N ALA A 139 23.44 1.18 -10.75
CA ALA A 139 22.98 1.82 -11.97
C ALA A 139 24.22 2.35 -12.73
N HIS A 140 24.43 1.86 -13.95
CA HIS A 140 25.47 2.34 -14.87
C HIS A 140 25.00 3.56 -15.67
#